data_AF-A0A552HY15-F1
#
_entry.id   AF-A0A552HY15-F1
#
_cell.length_a   1.000
_cell.length_b   1.000
_cell.length_c   1.000
_cell.angle_alpha   90.00
_cell.angle_beta   90.00
_cell.angle_gamma   90.00
#
_symmetry.space_group_name_H-M   'P 1'
#
loop_
_entity.id
_entity.type
_entity.pdbx_description
1 polymer ?
#
loop_
_entity_poly.entity_id
_entity_poly.type
_entity_poly.pdbx_seq_one_letter_code
_entity_poly.pdbx_strand_id
1 'polypeptide(L)' 'MQLLKANSFDKLVALALKHELLNLEQAENQIKALKKEITEEKNTVSFYEAAKEYIGCVDGGPGDLATNKDYLRGIGSK' A
#
# COMPACT_ATOMS: atom_id res chain seq x y z
N MET A 1 -13.49 -58.11 15.49
CA MET A 1 -13.37 -56.87 14.69
C MET A 1 -11.89 -56.44 14.73
N GLN A 2 -11.09 -56.84 13.73
CA GLN A 2 -9.65 -56.51 13.72
C GLN A 2 -9.48 -55.08 13.21
N LEU A 3 -8.92 -54.22 14.06
CA LEU A 3 -8.54 -52.86 13.71
C LEU A 3 -7.46 -52.93 12.62
N LEU A 4 -7.80 -52.50 11.41
CA LEU A 4 -6.86 -52.28 10.30
C LEU A 4 -5.82 -51.25 10.75
N LYS A 5 -4.68 -51.72 11.26
CA LYS A 5 -3.53 -50.86 11.54
C LYS A 5 -3.00 -50.39 10.18
N ALA A 6 -2.97 -49.08 9.98
CA ALA A 6 -2.42 -48.47 8.77
C ALA A 6 -1.01 -49.02 8.49
N ASN A 7 -0.80 -49.48 7.26
CA ASN A 7 0.46 -50.06 6.84
C ASN A 7 1.55 -48.98 6.80
N SER A 8 2.81 -49.40 6.82
CA SER A 8 3.95 -48.48 6.84
C SER A 8 3.93 -47.46 5.70
N PHE A 9 3.40 -47.85 4.53
CA PHE A 9 3.25 -46.98 3.37
C PHE A 9 2.18 -45.90 3.58
N ASP A 10 1.02 -46.26 4.13
CA ASP A 10 -0.08 -45.31 4.41
C ASP A 10 0.37 -44.19 5.37
N LYS A 11 1.24 -44.54 6.32
CA LYS A 11 1.82 -43.55 7.24
C LYS A 11 2.73 -42.55 6.53
N LEU A 12 3.50 -42.98 5.54
CA LEU A 12 4.37 -42.10 4.75
C LEU A 12 3.54 -41.15 3.89
N VAL A 13 2.49 -41.67 3.24
CA VAL A 13 1.55 -40.85 2.44
C VAL A 13 0.84 -39.82 3.33
N ALA A 14 0.37 -40.22 4.51
CA ALA A 14 -0.24 -39.32 5.47
C ALA A 14 0.72 -38.24 5.99
N LEU A 15 2.02 -38.56 6.11
CA LEU A 15 3.03 -37.61 6.57
C LEU A 15 3.38 -36.59 5.48
N ALA A 16 3.45 -37.03 4.22
CA ALA A 16 3.63 -36.14 3.07
C ALA A 16 2.47 -35.15 2.91
N LEU A 17 1.23 -35.64 2.98
CA LEU A 17 0.03 -34.79 2.92
C LEU A 17 -0.03 -33.77 4.07
N LYS A 18 0.34 -34.18 5.30
CA LYS A 18 0.43 -33.26 6.44
C LYS A 18 1.43 -32.14 6.20
N HIS A 19 2.57 -32.45 5.59
CA HIS A 19 3.61 -31.47 5.33
C HIS A 19 3.19 -30.45 4.27
N GLU A 20 2.44 -30.88 3.26
CA GLU A 20 1.88 -29.99 2.23
C GLU A 20 0.82 -29.05 2.81
N LEU A 21 -0.08 -29.56 3.65
CA LEU A 21 -1.08 -28.76 4.35
C LEU A 21 -0.45 -27.72 5.28
N LEU A 22 0.61 -28.10 6.00
CA LEU A 22 1.34 -27.19 6.87
C LEU A 22 1.99 -26.03 6.09
N ASN A 23 2.57 -26.34 4.92
CA ASN A 23 3.17 -25.32 4.06
C ASN A 23 2.12 -24.31 3.56
N LEU A 24 0.91 -24.78 3.22
CA LEU A 24 -0.20 -23.92 2.81
C LEU A 24 -0.68 -23.01 3.95
N GLU A 25 -0.84 -23.56 5.16
CA GLU A 25 -1.24 -22.79 6.34
C GLU A 25 -0.20 -21.69 6.67
N GLN A 26 1.08 -22.02 6.56
CA GLN A 26 2.17 -21.06 6.75
C GLN A 26 2.12 -19.94 5.71
N ALA A 27 1.83 -20.24 4.45
CA ALA A 27 1.68 -19.24 3.39
C ALA A 27 0.48 -18.30 3.67
N GLU A 28 -0.65 -18.84 4.12
CA GLU A 28 -1.81 -18.02 4.49
C GLU A 28 -1.52 -17.09 5.67
N ASN A 29 -0.82 -17.57 6.69
CA ASN A 29 -0.45 -16.77 7.85
C ASN A 29 0.52 -15.64 7.48
N GLN A 30 1.47 -15.88 6.58
CA GLN A 30 2.34 -14.83 6.04
C GLN A 30 1.55 -13.79 5.24
N ILE A 31 0.59 -14.21 4.41
CA ILE A 31 -0.28 -13.29 3.67
C ILE A 31 -1.16 -12.46 4.62
N LYS A 32 -1.69 -13.06 5.69
CA LYS A 32 -2.47 -12.36 6.72
C LYS A 32 -1.60 -11.35 7.50
N ALA A 33 -0.36 -11.70 7.82
CA ALA A 33 0.59 -10.78 8.45
C ALA A 33 0.90 -9.57 7.56
N LEU A 34 1.23 -9.80 6.29
CA LEU A 34 1.47 -8.73 5.30
C LEU A 34 0.24 -7.85 5.09
N LYS A 35 -0.96 -8.43 5.01
CA LYS A 35 -2.21 -7.65 4.91
C LYS A 35 -2.46 -6.80 6.16
N LYS A 36 -2.10 -7.29 7.34
CA LYS A 36 -2.24 -6.53 8.59
C LYS A 36 -1.29 -5.33 8.61
N GLU A 37 -0.04 -5.51 8.20
CA GLU A 37 0.94 -4.42 8.04
C GLU A 37 0.48 -3.37 7.03
N ILE A 38 -0.04 -3.79 5.86
CA ILE A 38 -0.57 -2.88 4.84
C ILE A 38 -1.83 -2.12 5.32
N THR A 39 -2.62 -2.71 6.21
CA THR A 39 -3.85 -2.08 6.72
C THR A 39 -3.57 -1.07 7.84
N GLU A 40 -2.50 -1.27 8.62
CA GLU A 40 -2.07 -0.33 9.67
C GLU A 40 -1.46 0.97 9.07
N GLU A 41 -0.95 0.94 7.83
CA GLU A 41 -0.52 2.13 7.07
C GLU A 41 -1.67 2.91 6.38
N LYS A 42 -2.93 2.57 6.60
CA LYS A 42 -4.07 3.15 5.86
C LYS A 42 -4.57 4.51 6.38
N ASN A 43 -3.69 5.31 6.97
CA ASN A 43 -3.89 6.76 7.15
C ASN A 43 -2.96 7.55 6.21
N THR A 44 -2.80 7.05 4.99
CA THR A 44 -2.13 7.78 3.91
C THR A 44 -3.05 8.88 3.40
N VAL A 45 -2.97 10.05 4.03
CA VAL A 45 -3.50 11.29 3.44
C VAL A 45 -2.82 11.44 2.09
N SER A 46 -3.61 11.54 1.01
CA SER A 46 -3.03 11.74 -0.32
C SER A 46 -2.19 13.01 -0.33
N PHE A 47 -1.07 13.03 -1.06
CA PHE A 47 -0.21 14.22 -1.16
C PHE A 47 -1.01 15.47 -1.56
N TYR A 48 -2.03 15.28 -2.40
CA TYR A 48 -2.96 16.33 -2.79
C TYR A 48 -3.80 16.87 -1.62
N GLU A 49 -4.38 16.00 -0.79
CA GLU A 49 -5.11 16.39 0.42
C GLU A 49 -4.18 17.11 1.42
N ALA A 50 -2.95 16.65 1.59
CA ALA A 50 -1.95 17.28 2.46
C ALA A 50 -1.47 18.65 1.93
N ALA A 51 -1.36 18.81 0.62
CA ALA A 51 -0.92 20.05 -0.01
C ALA A 51 -2.06 21.08 -0.18
N LYS A 52 -3.32 20.68 0.02
CA LYS A 52 -4.51 21.53 -0.20
C LYS A 52 -4.50 22.81 0.65
N GLU A 53 -3.94 22.75 1.85
CA GLU A 53 -3.76 23.91 2.73
C GLU A 53 -2.77 24.95 2.16
N TYR A 54 -1.84 24.51 1.31
CA TYR A 54 -0.80 25.35 0.71
C TYR A 54 -1.16 25.80 -0.72
N ILE A 55 -2.15 25.16 -1.37
CA ILE A 55 -2.64 25.55 -2.70
C ILE A 55 -3.49 26.81 -2.54
N GLY A 56 -2.89 27.97 -2.84
CA GLY A 56 -3.57 29.28 -2.78
C GLY A 56 -2.98 30.25 -1.75
N CYS A 57 -2.13 29.78 -0.84
CA CYS A 57 -1.36 30.65 0.04
C CYS A 57 -0.13 31.19 -0.69
N VAL A 58 -0.34 32.23 -1.51
CA VAL A 58 0.68 33.28 -1.61
C VAL A 58 0.46 34.19 -0.41
N ASP A 59 0.69 33.66 0.80
CA ASP A 59 0.56 34.42 2.05
C ASP A 59 1.65 35.50 2.06
N GLY A 60 1.25 36.72 1.69
CA GLY A 60 2.08 37.92 1.78
C GLY A 60 2.67 38.42 0.46
N GLY A 61 2.40 37.77 -0.67
CA GLY A 61 2.81 38.25 -1.99
C GLY A 61 1.61 38.81 -2.78
N PRO A 62 1.81 39.82 -3.64
CA PRO A 62 0.73 40.28 -4.50
C PRO A 62 0.22 39.11 -5.35
N GLY A 63 -1.06 38.77 -5.19
CA GLY A 63 -1.71 37.63 -5.86
C GLY A 63 -1.79 37.73 -7.38
N ASP A 64 -1.31 38.84 -7.94
CA ASP A 64 -1.18 39.09 -9.36
C ASP A 64 0.27 39.48 -9.68
N LEU A 65 0.89 38.76 -10.62
CA LEU A 65 2.21 39.10 -11.18
C LEU A 65 2.19 40.47 -11.87
N ALA A 66 1.01 41.02 -12.18
CA ALA A 66 0.82 42.37 -12.73
C ALA A 66 1.10 43.50 -11.73
N THR A 67 1.32 43.21 -10.45
CA THR A 67 1.64 44.25 -9.45
C THR A 67 2.98 44.93 -9.66
N ASN A 68 3.91 44.27 -10.36
CA ASN A 68 5.09 44.94 -10.90
C ASN A 68 4.91 45.19 -12.39
N LYS A 69 4.58 46.45 -12.72
CA LYS A 69 4.37 46.94 -14.09
C LYS A 69 5.61 46.77 -14.98
N ASP A 70 6.79 46.54 -14.39
CA ASP A 70 8.00 46.27 -15.14
C ASP A 70 7.96 44.92 -15.85
N TYR A 71 7.23 43.92 -15.32
CA TYR A 71 7.06 42.61 -15.97
C TYR A 71 6.16 42.66 -17.20
N LEU A 72 5.37 43.73 -17.37
CA LEU A 72 4.50 43.91 -18.53
C LEU A 72 5.17 44.77 -19.63
N ARG A 73 6.39 45.25 -19.42
CA ARG A 73 7.13 46.02 -20.44
C ARG A 73 7.44 45.12 -21.64
N GLY A 74 7.00 45.53 -22.82
CA GLY A 74 7.22 44.82 -24.09
C GLY A 74 6.09 43.87 -24.51
N ILE A 75 5.06 43.67 -23.68
CA ILE A 75 3.84 42.97 -24.09
C ILE A 75 2.98 43.93 -24.92
N GLY A 76 2.63 43.54 -26.15
CA GLY A 76 1.77 44.32 -27.04
C GLY A 76 2.47 45.39 -27.88
N SER A 77 3.80 45.50 -27.79
CA SER A 77 4.57 46.32 -28.73
C SER A 77 4.74 45.55 -30.05
N LYS A 78 4.02 46.01 -31.08
CA LYS A 78 4.19 45.61 -32.48
C LYS A 78 4.58 46.84 -33.29
#